data_AF-A0A2A4FML7-F1
#
_entry.id   AF-A0A2A4FML7-F1
#
_cell.length_a   1.000
_cell.length_b   1.000
_cell.length_c   1.000
_cell.angle_alpha   90.00
_cell.angle_beta   90.00
_cell.angle_gamma   90.00
#
_symmetry.space_group_name_H-M   'P 1'
#
loop_
_entity.id
_entity.type
_entity.pdbx_description
1 polymer ?
#
loop_
_entity_poly.entity_id
_entity_poly.type
_entity_poly.pdbx_seq_one_letter_code
_entity_poly.pdbx_strand_id
1 'polypeptide(L)'
;MTKVINSLSMLSLKCAYRTFDLSSGLGHVSIRDQIVRAKLLIRDLHQSELAPKRILIIGAGVAGVCAAVEASRSDIEALCIDTNSRPFELQHKTSHRYVGPYMYEWPANICRPQDFPPKDWPHDEIPWAAFASMMGWESAEPLKSSDLADRLTRWLEWWLGNGATELRGGPPRFLMKVDPAHVRTWVKQFVSTRSPLPLDLDGIEWPGTATRHVKDFVPDFVILAAGMGTERTALNKNVKGLPFWKDDEFRAPKTANHDVGVFGAGDGALQDFLRALTRYDHPLQFIDELNADPVIHAAFEAQHEYLMLVEHQNRMMAAWTHGGEYLAELDRRCFRVADALSKQYAVRRAVARGLRKGSGSVSLYCRESHFTKAYLLNRFLVYLISRSQRNGSDEFDECMGFSINFEHEVKHALRSGGKYLIDIEHRNETARYDFDQIAVRHGVNQDTTAVKQMLGLKNAALATRTTLSQLPLPLFCDRN
;
A
#
# COMPACT_ATOMS: atom_id res chain seq x y z
N MET A 1 19.11 -37.48 -2.34
CA MET A 1 19.30 -36.10 -2.85
C MET A 1 18.89 -35.14 -1.76
N THR A 2 19.74 -34.17 -1.40
CA THR A 2 19.37 -33.09 -0.48
C THR A 2 18.24 -32.26 -1.11
N LYS A 3 17.11 -32.10 -0.40
CA LYS A 3 15.98 -31.32 -0.87
C LYS A 3 16.42 -29.85 -0.98
N VAL A 4 16.41 -29.30 -2.19
CA VAL A 4 16.64 -27.87 -2.40
C VAL A 4 15.40 -27.12 -1.90
N ILE A 5 15.59 -26.20 -0.96
CA ILE A 5 14.52 -25.38 -0.40
C ILE A 5 14.71 -23.95 -0.91
N ASN A 6 13.64 -23.34 -1.40
CA ASN A 6 13.65 -21.89 -1.63
C ASN A 6 13.49 -21.21 -0.26
N SER A 7 14.50 -20.46 0.19
CA SER A 7 14.50 -19.80 1.49
C SER A 7 14.53 -18.28 1.38
N LEU A 8 14.30 -17.73 0.19
CA LEU A 8 14.47 -16.30 -0.05
C LEU A 8 13.51 -15.47 0.80
N SER A 9 12.25 -15.90 0.95
CA SER A 9 11.28 -15.17 1.78
C SER A 9 11.64 -15.24 3.26
N MET A 10 12.15 -16.38 3.74
CA MET A 10 12.62 -16.52 5.12
C MET A 10 13.81 -15.60 5.40
N LEU A 11 14.72 -15.41 4.44
CA LEU A 11 15.84 -14.49 4.57
C LEU A 11 15.39 -13.03 4.50
N SER A 12 14.52 -12.68 3.55
CA SER A 12 14.14 -11.30 3.29
C SER A 12 13.19 -10.70 4.32
N LEU A 13 12.40 -11.54 4.99
CA LEU A 13 11.39 -11.13 5.96
C LEU A 13 11.86 -11.31 7.40
N LYS A 14 13.11 -11.75 7.62
CA LYS A 14 13.64 -12.04 8.95
C LYS A 14 13.87 -10.77 9.76
N CYS A 15 13.22 -10.64 10.90
CA CYS A 15 13.40 -9.46 11.76
C CYS A 15 13.97 -9.78 13.16
N ALA A 16 13.73 -10.97 13.73
CA ALA A 16 14.34 -11.41 15.00
C ALA A 16 14.31 -12.94 15.16
N TYR A 17 14.79 -13.49 16.29
CA TYR A 17 14.77 -14.95 16.55
C TYR A 17 13.36 -15.52 16.37
N ARG A 18 13.21 -16.51 15.46
CA ARG A 18 11.91 -17.10 15.07
C ARG A 18 10.76 -16.09 14.81
N THR A 19 11.11 -14.86 14.43
CA THR A 19 10.15 -13.81 14.05
C THR A 19 10.39 -13.34 12.62
N PHE A 20 9.30 -13.10 11.89
CA PHE A 20 9.29 -12.53 10.54
C PHE A 20 8.36 -11.31 10.48
N ASP A 21 8.58 -10.41 9.51
CA ASP A 21 7.75 -9.22 9.30
C ASP A 21 7.23 -9.17 7.86
N LEU A 22 5.90 -9.13 7.72
CA LEU A 22 5.16 -9.03 6.46
C LEU A 22 4.71 -7.61 6.14
N SER A 23 4.98 -6.63 7.02
CA SER A 23 4.52 -5.26 6.84
C SER A 23 5.61 -4.20 6.88
N SER A 24 6.40 -4.09 7.95
CA SER A 24 7.16 -2.86 8.21
C SER A 24 8.36 -2.69 7.28
N GLY A 25 8.51 -1.48 6.70
CA GLY A 25 9.70 -1.14 5.90
C GLY A 25 9.85 -1.94 4.60
N LEU A 26 8.79 -2.61 4.13
CA LEU A 26 8.82 -3.40 2.91
C LEU A 26 8.58 -2.51 1.68
N GLY A 27 9.31 -2.79 0.59
CA GLY A 27 8.99 -2.26 -0.73
C GLY A 27 7.71 -2.91 -1.26
N HIS A 28 6.99 -2.24 -2.16
CA HIS A 28 5.79 -2.78 -2.84
C HIS A 28 4.72 -3.30 -1.86
N VAL A 29 3.74 -2.44 -1.61
CA VAL A 29 2.75 -2.63 -0.52
C VAL A 29 1.34 -2.83 -1.05
N SER A 30 1.21 -3.21 -2.34
CA SER A 30 -0.08 -3.53 -2.92
C SER A 30 -0.72 -4.71 -2.18
N ILE A 31 -2.03 -4.90 -2.40
CA ILE A 31 -2.77 -6.02 -1.81
C ILE A 31 -2.20 -7.34 -2.32
N ARG A 32 -1.89 -7.44 -3.62
CA ARG A 32 -1.20 -8.60 -4.20
C ARG A 32 0.12 -8.90 -3.48
N ASP A 33 0.97 -7.89 -3.28
CA ASP A 33 2.29 -8.10 -2.68
C ASP A 33 2.17 -8.65 -1.26
N GLN A 34 1.18 -8.16 -0.49
CA GLN A 34 0.90 -8.66 0.84
C GLN A 34 0.50 -10.14 0.84
N ILE A 35 -0.37 -10.55 -0.09
CA ILE A 35 -0.84 -11.94 -0.20
C ILE A 35 0.31 -12.85 -0.66
N VAL A 36 1.01 -12.49 -1.75
CA VAL A 36 2.11 -13.30 -2.31
C VAL A 36 3.22 -13.48 -1.27
N ARG A 37 3.61 -12.42 -0.58
CA ARG A 37 4.65 -12.47 0.46
C ARG A 37 4.28 -13.37 1.63
N ALA A 38 3.04 -13.28 2.12
CA ALA A 38 2.55 -14.13 3.19
C ALA A 38 2.64 -15.62 2.81
N LYS A 39 2.19 -15.95 1.60
CA LYS A 39 2.22 -17.31 1.08
C LYS A 39 3.62 -17.86 0.89
N LEU A 40 4.52 -17.08 0.29
CA LEU A 40 5.91 -17.49 0.09
C LEU A 40 6.58 -17.78 1.44
N LEU A 41 6.34 -16.96 2.46
CA LEU A 41 6.88 -17.18 3.79
C LEU A 41 6.40 -18.51 4.40
N ILE A 42 5.10 -18.78 4.35
CA ILE A 42 4.54 -20.02 4.90
C ILE A 42 5.04 -21.23 4.13
N ARG A 43 5.05 -21.17 2.78
CA ARG A 43 5.59 -22.23 1.94
C ARG A 43 7.03 -22.56 2.32
N ASP A 44 7.88 -21.55 2.40
CA ASP A 44 9.31 -21.73 2.67
C ASP A 44 9.51 -22.27 4.10
N LEU A 45 8.74 -21.79 5.08
CA LEU A 45 8.76 -22.34 6.45
C LEU A 45 8.34 -23.82 6.50
N HIS A 46 7.23 -24.17 5.86
CA HIS A 46 6.73 -25.54 5.82
C HIS A 46 7.68 -26.50 5.10
N GLN A 47 8.35 -26.02 4.03
CA GLN A 47 9.32 -26.83 3.29
C GLN A 47 10.66 -26.98 3.99
N SER A 48 10.96 -26.11 4.96
CA SER A 48 12.20 -26.12 5.74
C SER A 48 12.24 -27.21 6.81
N GLU A 49 13.43 -27.55 7.28
CA GLU A 49 13.62 -28.43 8.45
C GLU A 49 13.11 -27.81 9.76
N LEU A 50 12.76 -26.52 9.73
CA LEU A 50 12.20 -25.77 10.85
C LEU A 50 10.67 -25.73 10.81
N ALA A 51 10.02 -26.62 10.03
CA ALA A 51 8.58 -26.68 9.85
C ALA A 51 7.84 -26.54 11.20
N PRO A 52 7.12 -25.43 11.41
CA PRO A 52 6.48 -25.17 12.68
C PRO A 52 5.23 -26.02 12.85
N LYS A 53 4.89 -26.32 14.10
CA LYS A 53 3.58 -26.89 14.44
C LYS A 53 2.58 -25.77 14.71
N ARG A 54 3.05 -24.66 15.29
CA ARG A 54 2.23 -23.52 15.71
C ARG A 54 2.81 -22.19 15.30
N ILE A 55 2.01 -21.31 14.72
CA ILE A 55 2.42 -19.94 14.38
C ILE A 55 1.45 -18.93 15.00
N LEU A 56 2.01 -17.91 15.65
CA LEU A 56 1.28 -16.70 16.02
C LEU A 56 1.44 -15.64 14.93
N ILE A 57 0.32 -15.08 14.47
CA ILE A 57 0.29 -14.00 13.48
C ILE A 57 -0.32 -12.77 14.15
N ILE A 58 0.37 -11.62 14.07
CA ILE A 58 -0.05 -10.37 14.72
C ILE A 58 -0.48 -9.37 13.65
N GLY A 59 -1.78 -9.17 13.52
CA GLY A 59 -2.44 -8.30 12.54
C GLY A 59 -3.34 -9.11 11.61
N ALA A 60 -4.64 -8.81 11.60
CA ALA A 60 -5.68 -9.43 10.77
C ALA A 60 -6.03 -8.57 9.54
N GLY A 61 -5.02 -7.92 8.95
CA GLY A 61 -5.10 -7.36 7.61
C GLY A 61 -4.91 -8.43 6.52
N VAL A 62 -4.82 -8.00 5.26
CA VAL A 62 -4.64 -8.89 4.08
C VAL A 62 -3.49 -9.88 4.28
N ALA A 63 -2.29 -9.41 4.61
CA ALA A 63 -1.11 -10.26 4.79
C ALA A 63 -1.30 -11.32 5.90
N GLY A 64 -1.85 -10.91 7.04
CA GLY A 64 -1.98 -11.79 8.20
C GLY A 64 -3.06 -12.84 8.06
N VAL A 65 -4.22 -12.48 7.51
CA VAL A 65 -5.28 -13.46 7.19
C VAL A 65 -4.77 -14.45 6.15
N CYS A 66 -4.08 -13.99 5.10
CA CYS A 66 -3.48 -14.87 4.11
C CYS A 66 -2.46 -15.83 4.75
N ALA A 67 -1.55 -15.33 5.61
CA ALA A 67 -0.59 -16.17 6.32
C ALA A 67 -1.28 -17.23 7.20
N ALA A 68 -2.38 -16.87 7.88
CA ALA A 68 -3.09 -17.79 8.77
C ALA A 68 -3.77 -18.93 8.02
N VAL A 69 -4.42 -18.58 6.89
CA VAL A 69 -5.05 -19.56 6.01
C VAL A 69 -4.01 -20.48 5.38
N GLU A 70 -2.93 -19.92 4.80
CA GLU A 70 -1.87 -20.73 4.18
C GLU A 70 -1.15 -21.62 5.20
N ALA A 71 -0.98 -21.15 6.44
CA ALA A 71 -0.41 -21.97 7.52
C ALA A 71 -1.31 -23.18 7.82
N SER A 72 -2.61 -22.96 7.98
CA SER A 72 -3.57 -24.03 8.27
C SER A 72 -3.63 -25.07 7.15
N ARG A 73 -3.54 -24.64 5.89
CA ARG A 73 -3.44 -25.53 4.71
C ARG A 73 -2.16 -26.36 4.69
N SER A 74 -1.12 -25.88 5.35
CA SER A 74 0.18 -26.54 5.46
C SER A 74 0.27 -27.41 6.73
N ASP A 75 -0.88 -27.76 7.33
CA ASP A 75 -1.01 -28.50 8.59
C ASP A 75 -0.32 -27.81 9.80
N ILE A 76 -0.26 -26.48 9.79
CA ILE A 76 0.29 -25.66 10.86
C ILE A 76 -0.87 -25.00 11.62
N GLU A 77 -0.95 -25.22 12.93
CA GLU A 77 -1.94 -24.57 13.78
C GLU A 77 -1.66 -23.07 13.86
N ALA A 78 -2.59 -22.24 13.38
CA ALA A 78 -2.40 -20.80 13.28
C ALA A 78 -3.37 -20.03 14.19
N LEU A 79 -2.82 -19.11 14.97
CA LEU A 79 -3.58 -18.12 15.73
C LEU A 79 -3.25 -16.72 15.19
N CYS A 80 -4.23 -16.05 14.61
CA CYS A 80 -4.12 -14.67 14.16
C CYS A 80 -4.78 -13.74 15.18
N ILE A 81 -4.07 -12.72 15.63
CA ILE A 81 -4.57 -11.77 16.63
C ILE A 81 -4.60 -10.34 16.07
N ASP A 82 -5.58 -9.53 16.47
CA ASP A 82 -5.64 -8.11 16.12
C ASP A 82 -6.29 -7.27 17.22
N THR A 83 -5.91 -6.01 17.30
CA THR A 83 -6.49 -5.02 18.23
C THR A 83 -7.87 -4.53 17.79
N ASN A 84 -8.17 -4.65 16.49
CA ASN A 84 -9.47 -4.31 15.91
C ASN A 84 -10.51 -5.37 16.25
N SER A 85 -11.78 -5.05 16.03
CA SER A 85 -12.91 -5.93 16.32
C SER A 85 -13.13 -7.05 15.30
N ARG A 86 -12.56 -6.94 14.10
CA ARG A 86 -12.69 -7.92 13.03
C ARG A 86 -11.52 -7.84 12.04
N PRO A 87 -11.30 -8.88 11.22
CA PRO A 87 -10.39 -8.81 10.08
C PRO A 87 -10.75 -7.67 9.10
N PHE A 88 -9.73 -7.11 8.44
CA PHE A 88 -9.85 -6.05 7.42
C PHE A 88 -10.53 -4.74 7.88
N GLU A 89 -10.59 -4.49 9.19
CA GLU A 89 -11.34 -3.37 9.78
C GLU A 89 -10.98 -1.99 9.20
N LEU A 90 -9.70 -1.74 8.90
CA LEU A 90 -9.27 -0.47 8.33
C LEU A 90 -9.85 -0.26 6.92
N GLN A 91 -9.84 -1.31 6.10
CA GLN A 91 -10.36 -1.27 4.75
C GLN A 91 -11.88 -1.13 4.73
N HIS A 92 -12.57 -1.78 5.68
CA HIS A 92 -14.02 -1.66 5.90
C HIS A 92 -14.49 -0.22 6.16
N LYS A 93 -13.65 0.60 6.81
CA LYS A 93 -14.00 1.97 7.25
C LYS A 93 -13.86 3.03 6.16
N THR A 94 -13.51 2.65 4.94
CA THR A 94 -13.31 3.61 3.85
C THR A 94 -13.89 3.13 2.54
N SER A 95 -14.79 3.94 2.00
CA SER A 95 -15.47 3.71 0.74
C SER A 95 -14.94 4.59 -0.39
N HIS A 96 -14.10 5.58 -0.06
CA HIS A 96 -13.60 6.57 -1.02
C HIS A 96 -12.23 6.23 -1.62
N ARG A 97 -11.62 5.12 -1.18
CA ARG A 97 -10.31 4.62 -1.64
C ARG A 97 -10.49 3.43 -2.56
N TYR A 98 -9.77 3.43 -3.67
CA TYR A 98 -9.78 2.33 -4.63
C TYR A 98 -8.48 1.56 -4.54
N VAL A 99 -8.59 0.24 -4.57
CA VAL A 99 -7.48 -0.70 -4.45
C VAL A 99 -7.63 -1.79 -5.49
N GLY A 100 -6.55 -2.04 -6.22
CA GLY A 100 -6.46 -3.10 -7.20
C GLY A 100 -5.26 -4.00 -6.90
N PRO A 101 -5.34 -5.31 -7.17
CA PRO A 101 -4.20 -6.21 -7.00
C PRO A 101 -3.04 -5.83 -7.93
N TYR A 102 -3.34 -5.31 -9.12
CA TYR A 102 -2.33 -5.04 -10.15
C TYR A 102 -2.30 -3.59 -10.64
N MET A 103 -3.21 -2.72 -10.21
CA MET A 103 -3.30 -1.32 -10.65
C MET A 103 -1.94 -0.57 -10.68
N TYR A 104 -1.05 -0.89 -9.75
CA TYR A 104 0.25 -0.25 -9.60
C TYR A 104 1.40 -0.94 -10.35
N GLU A 105 1.10 -1.96 -11.14
CA GLU A 105 2.06 -2.60 -12.05
C GLU A 105 2.23 -1.85 -13.36
N TRP A 106 1.44 -0.79 -13.60
CA TRP A 106 1.60 0.07 -14.77
C TRP A 106 3.05 0.57 -14.87
N PRO A 107 3.67 0.54 -16.06
CA PRO A 107 3.03 0.38 -17.37
C PRO A 107 2.82 -1.06 -17.86
N ALA A 108 3.12 -2.08 -17.06
CA ALA A 108 2.92 -3.47 -17.45
C ALA A 108 1.45 -3.76 -17.80
N ASN A 109 1.20 -4.60 -18.80
CA ASN A 109 -0.14 -5.00 -19.25
C ASN A 109 -0.93 -5.69 -18.15
N ILE A 110 -0.26 -6.40 -17.23
CA ILE A 110 -0.92 -6.96 -16.06
C ILE A 110 -1.56 -5.90 -15.14
N CYS A 111 -1.30 -4.61 -15.33
CA CYS A 111 -2.01 -3.59 -14.58
C CYS A 111 -3.51 -3.54 -14.84
N ARG A 112 -4.03 -4.18 -15.91
CA ARG A 112 -5.44 -4.14 -16.31
C ARG A 112 -6.32 -5.15 -15.58
N PRO A 113 -6.02 -6.47 -15.53
CA PRO A 113 -6.83 -7.40 -14.72
C PRO A 113 -6.94 -6.92 -13.28
N GLN A 114 -8.11 -7.03 -12.65
CA GLN A 114 -8.33 -6.66 -11.23
C GLN A 114 -8.98 -7.76 -10.41
N ASP A 115 -9.24 -8.90 -11.04
CA ASP A 115 -9.50 -10.16 -10.39
C ASP A 115 -8.21 -10.73 -9.79
N PHE A 116 -8.34 -11.53 -8.74
CA PHE A 116 -7.23 -12.14 -8.07
C PHE A 116 -7.59 -13.57 -7.66
N PRO A 117 -6.81 -14.59 -8.06
CA PRO A 117 -5.76 -14.54 -9.09
C PRO A 117 -6.33 -14.12 -10.47
N PRO A 118 -5.49 -13.68 -11.44
CA PRO A 118 -5.98 -13.26 -12.74
C PRO A 118 -6.38 -14.47 -13.57
N LYS A 119 -7.61 -14.49 -14.09
CA LYS A 119 -8.22 -15.62 -14.81
C LYS A 119 -7.61 -15.85 -16.18
N ASP A 120 -7.40 -14.77 -16.93
CA ASP A 120 -7.00 -14.80 -18.34
C ASP A 120 -5.48 -14.82 -18.55
N TRP A 121 -4.71 -15.03 -17.48
CA TRP A 121 -3.25 -15.12 -17.57
C TRP A 121 -2.82 -16.56 -17.87
N PRO A 122 -1.87 -16.82 -18.79
CA PRO A 122 -1.40 -18.17 -19.07
C PRO A 122 -0.93 -18.88 -17.80
N HIS A 123 -1.65 -19.95 -17.44
CA HIS A 123 -1.50 -20.70 -16.17
C HIS A 123 -0.27 -21.63 -16.16
N ASP A 124 0.48 -21.67 -17.25
CA ASP A 124 1.41 -22.75 -17.54
C ASP A 124 2.85 -22.42 -17.11
N GLU A 125 3.12 -21.19 -16.68
CA GLU A 125 4.50 -20.67 -16.50
C GLU A 125 4.81 -20.08 -15.13
N ILE A 126 3.77 -19.84 -14.34
CA ILE A 126 3.87 -19.62 -12.90
C ILE A 126 3.21 -20.85 -12.30
N PRO A 127 3.73 -21.46 -11.22
CA PRO A 127 3.12 -22.65 -10.63
C PRO A 127 1.79 -22.31 -9.94
N TRP A 128 0.76 -21.99 -10.72
CA TRP A 128 -0.60 -21.63 -10.33
C TRP A 128 -1.33 -22.78 -9.63
N ALA A 129 -0.88 -24.02 -9.83
CA ALA A 129 -1.31 -25.15 -9.03
C ALA A 129 -1.12 -24.90 -7.51
N ALA A 130 -0.13 -24.09 -7.11
CA ALA A 130 0.05 -23.67 -5.73
C ALA A 130 -0.94 -22.59 -5.28
N PHE A 131 -1.67 -21.93 -6.20
CA PHE A 131 -2.52 -20.76 -5.99
C PHE A 131 -4.02 -21.00 -6.22
N ALA A 132 -4.43 -22.18 -6.71
CA ALA A 132 -5.83 -22.53 -7.03
C ALA A 132 -6.83 -22.41 -5.86
N SER A 133 -6.35 -22.16 -4.64
CA SER A 133 -7.15 -22.12 -3.41
C SER A 133 -6.98 -20.82 -2.62
N MET A 134 -6.54 -19.76 -3.29
CA MET A 134 -6.17 -18.51 -2.64
C MET A 134 -7.40 -17.71 -2.18
N MET A 135 -7.15 -16.79 -1.25
CA MET A 135 -7.99 -15.60 -1.12
C MET A 135 -8.12 -14.94 -2.49
N GLY A 136 -9.35 -14.80 -2.97
CA GLY A 136 -9.59 -14.34 -4.32
C GLY A 136 -10.90 -13.60 -4.50
N TRP A 137 -10.98 -12.84 -5.57
CA TRP A 137 -12.16 -12.08 -5.97
C TRP A 137 -12.13 -11.83 -7.47
N GLU A 138 -13.29 -11.52 -8.03
CA GLU A 138 -13.43 -11.17 -9.43
C GLU A 138 -13.79 -9.70 -9.56
N SER A 139 -13.02 -8.95 -10.35
CA SER A 139 -13.34 -7.56 -10.66
C SER A 139 -12.73 -7.17 -11.99
N ALA A 140 -13.49 -6.43 -12.80
CA ALA A 140 -12.95 -5.80 -14.00
C ALA A 140 -12.14 -4.53 -13.65
N GLU A 141 -12.46 -3.88 -12.53
CA GLU A 141 -11.89 -2.59 -12.11
C GLU A 141 -11.35 -2.65 -10.68
N PRO A 142 -10.46 -1.74 -10.27
CA PRO A 142 -10.09 -1.58 -8.87
C PRO A 142 -11.34 -1.42 -8.00
N LEU A 143 -11.37 -2.06 -6.84
CA LEU A 143 -12.52 -2.04 -5.95
C LEU A 143 -12.40 -0.92 -4.93
N LYS A 144 -13.53 -0.38 -4.49
CA LYS A 144 -13.55 0.40 -3.24
C LYS A 144 -13.00 -0.48 -2.11
N SER A 145 -12.24 0.13 -1.22
CA SER A 145 -11.60 -0.55 -0.10
C SER A 145 -12.62 -1.28 0.78
N SER A 146 -13.78 -0.67 1.05
CA SER A 146 -14.90 -1.30 1.75
C SER A 146 -15.43 -2.54 1.03
N ASP A 147 -15.66 -2.43 -0.29
CA ASP A 147 -16.24 -3.50 -1.09
C ASP A 147 -15.28 -4.69 -1.19
N LEU A 148 -13.98 -4.42 -1.29
CA LEU A 148 -12.96 -5.45 -1.20
C LEU A 148 -12.99 -6.10 0.18
N ALA A 149 -13.02 -5.31 1.27
CA ALA A 149 -13.06 -5.85 2.63
C ALA A 149 -14.28 -6.76 2.85
N ASP A 150 -15.45 -6.38 2.35
CA ASP A 150 -16.68 -7.20 2.40
C ASP A 150 -16.53 -8.52 1.62
N ARG A 151 -15.90 -8.49 0.44
CA ARG A 151 -15.62 -9.70 -0.34
C ARG A 151 -14.64 -10.63 0.39
N LEU A 152 -13.56 -10.06 0.94
CA LEU A 152 -12.57 -10.82 1.70
C LEU A 152 -13.14 -11.40 3.00
N THR A 153 -14.00 -10.65 3.70
CA THR A 153 -14.70 -11.15 4.90
C THR A 153 -15.61 -12.32 4.53
N ARG A 154 -16.46 -12.19 3.51
CA ARG A 154 -17.34 -13.30 3.08
C ARG A 154 -16.56 -14.53 2.64
N TRP A 155 -15.48 -14.33 1.91
CA TRP A 155 -14.58 -15.42 1.53
C TRP A 155 -13.99 -16.11 2.78
N LEU A 156 -13.54 -15.34 3.76
CA LEU A 156 -12.95 -15.89 4.99
C LEU A 156 -13.98 -16.66 5.82
N GLU A 157 -15.20 -16.14 5.97
CA GLU A 157 -16.30 -16.83 6.65
C GLU A 157 -16.65 -18.14 5.96
N TRP A 158 -16.79 -18.11 4.62
CA TRP A 158 -17.01 -19.32 3.83
C TRP A 158 -15.88 -20.33 4.01
N TRP A 159 -14.62 -19.88 3.98
CA TRP A 159 -13.45 -20.72 4.12
C TRP A 159 -13.39 -21.38 5.50
N LEU A 160 -13.69 -20.63 6.57
CA LEU A 160 -13.76 -21.15 7.93
C LEU A 160 -14.87 -22.19 8.12
N GLY A 161 -16.02 -22.00 7.46
CA GLY A 161 -17.17 -22.91 7.58
C GLY A 161 -17.10 -24.16 6.68
N ASN A 162 -16.51 -24.05 5.49
CA ASN A 162 -16.56 -25.11 4.46
C ASN A 162 -15.17 -25.54 3.97
N GLY A 163 -14.22 -24.62 3.87
CA GLY A 163 -12.90 -24.88 3.28
C GLY A 163 -11.89 -25.54 4.23
N ALA A 164 -12.13 -25.46 5.55
CA ALA A 164 -11.20 -25.90 6.58
C ALA A 164 -11.58 -27.22 7.27
N THR A 165 -12.78 -27.75 7.03
CA THR A 165 -13.33 -28.91 7.74
C THR A 165 -12.56 -30.21 7.49
N GLU A 166 -11.81 -30.28 6.39
CA GLU A 166 -11.00 -31.46 6.01
C GLU A 166 -9.51 -31.33 6.38
N LEU A 167 -9.07 -30.19 6.92
CA LEU A 167 -7.66 -29.95 7.25
C LEU A 167 -7.28 -30.58 8.60
N ARG A 168 -6.13 -31.28 8.68
CA ARG A 168 -5.68 -31.92 9.93
C ARG A 168 -5.41 -30.92 11.05
N GLY A 169 -4.89 -29.74 10.70
CA GLY A 169 -4.64 -28.65 11.63
C GLY A 169 -5.89 -27.85 12.03
N GLY A 170 -7.03 -28.11 11.41
CA GLY A 170 -8.25 -27.31 11.55
C GLY A 170 -8.13 -25.91 10.93
N PRO A 171 -9.21 -25.10 11.02
CA PRO A 171 -9.16 -23.69 10.62
C PRO A 171 -8.23 -22.85 11.52
N PRO A 172 -7.64 -21.75 11.01
CA PRO A 172 -6.96 -20.78 11.84
C PRO A 172 -7.96 -20.11 12.77
N ARG A 173 -7.49 -19.79 13.96
CA ARG A 173 -8.28 -19.07 14.96
C ARG A 173 -7.98 -17.58 14.87
N PHE A 174 -9.01 -16.76 15.06
CA PHE A 174 -8.91 -15.30 15.03
C PHE A 174 -9.30 -14.72 16.38
N LEU A 175 -8.34 -14.12 17.10
CA LEU A 175 -8.58 -13.46 18.40
C LEU A 175 -8.49 -11.94 18.23
N MET A 176 -9.64 -11.29 18.27
CA MET A 176 -9.80 -9.85 18.01
C MET A 176 -9.86 -9.06 19.33
N LYS A 177 -9.70 -7.73 19.26
CA LYS A 177 -9.67 -6.82 20.42
C LYS A 177 -8.66 -7.20 21.51
N VAL A 178 -7.52 -7.78 21.14
CA VAL A 178 -6.46 -8.07 22.12
C VAL A 178 -5.80 -6.77 22.61
N ASP A 179 -5.29 -6.77 23.85
CA ASP A 179 -4.56 -5.61 24.38
C ASP A 179 -3.19 -5.45 23.69
N PRO A 180 -2.93 -4.35 22.96
CA PRO A 180 -1.65 -4.12 22.31
C PRO A 180 -0.47 -4.02 23.28
N ALA A 181 -0.67 -3.63 24.54
CA ALA A 181 0.40 -3.59 25.53
C ALA A 181 0.85 -5.01 25.92
N HIS A 182 -0.10 -5.91 26.18
CA HIS A 182 0.20 -7.31 26.49
C HIS A 182 0.87 -8.02 25.32
N VAL A 183 0.37 -7.85 24.09
CA VAL A 183 0.99 -8.41 22.88
C VAL A 183 2.44 -7.95 22.73
N ARG A 184 2.70 -6.64 22.87
CA ARG A 184 4.06 -6.09 22.76
C ARG A 184 5.00 -6.65 23.82
N THR A 185 4.54 -6.75 25.07
CA THR A 185 5.33 -7.30 26.17
C THR A 185 5.66 -8.76 25.93
N TRP A 186 4.68 -9.56 25.51
CA TRP A 186 4.87 -10.97 25.22
C TRP A 186 5.84 -11.20 24.06
N VAL A 187 5.73 -10.46 22.94
CA VAL A 187 6.67 -10.60 21.81
C VAL A 187 8.10 -10.26 22.21
N LYS A 188 8.30 -9.21 23.01
CA LYS A 188 9.63 -8.85 23.55
C LYS A 188 10.22 -9.99 24.36
N GLN A 189 9.42 -10.64 25.19
CA GLN A 189 9.84 -11.79 26.00
C GLN A 189 10.14 -13.02 25.14
N PHE A 190 9.27 -13.36 24.17
CA PHE A 190 9.48 -14.46 23.23
C PHE A 190 10.83 -14.33 22.49
N VAL A 191 11.13 -13.12 22.01
CA VAL A 191 12.36 -12.85 21.26
C VAL A 191 13.60 -12.83 22.15
N SER A 192 13.50 -12.32 23.37
CA SER A 192 14.64 -12.21 24.29
C SER A 192 15.04 -13.55 24.91
N THR A 193 14.06 -14.38 25.30
CA THR A 193 14.30 -15.69 25.94
C THR A 193 14.72 -16.76 24.94
N ARG A 194 14.44 -16.55 23.64
CA ARG A 194 14.71 -17.50 22.54
C ARG A 194 14.14 -18.90 22.78
N SER A 195 13.08 -18.98 23.57
CA SER A 195 12.45 -20.23 24.01
C SER A 195 10.95 -20.18 23.74
N PRO A 196 10.29 -21.33 23.52
CA PRO A 196 8.83 -21.37 23.43
C PRO A 196 8.20 -20.75 24.68
N LEU A 197 7.23 -19.86 24.48
CA LEU A 197 6.54 -19.14 25.56
C LEU A 197 5.04 -19.32 25.34
N PRO A 198 4.25 -19.81 26.33
CA PRO A 198 2.79 -19.82 26.19
C PRO A 198 2.27 -18.40 26.05
N LEU A 199 1.23 -18.23 25.24
CA LEU A 199 0.45 -17.01 25.24
C LEU A 199 -0.35 -16.90 26.54
N ASP A 200 -0.64 -15.65 26.91
CA ASP A 200 -1.53 -15.29 28.01
C ASP A 200 -2.27 -14.03 27.56
N LEU A 201 -3.35 -14.22 26.80
CA LEU A 201 -4.07 -13.14 26.14
C LEU A 201 -5.58 -13.35 26.21
N ASP A 202 -6.29 -12.26 26.47
CA ASP A 202 -7.74 -12.16 26.30
C ASP A 202 -8.08 -11.48 24.98
N GLY A 203 -9.18 -11.92 24.38
CA GLY A 203 -9.79 -11.25 23.23
C GLY A 203 -11.13 -11.86 22.87
N ILE A 204 -11.68 -11.47 21.73
CA ILE A 204 -12.95 -11.96 21.20
C ILE A 204 -12.66 -12.92 20.04
N GLU A 205 -13.14 -14.15 20.12
CA GLU A 205 -12.96 -15.12 19.04
C GLU A 205 -13.91 -14.81 17.87
N TRP A 206 -13.35 -14.47 16.70
CA TRP A 206 -14.09 -14.13 15.48
C TRP A 206 -14.29 -15.38 14.59
N PRO A 207 -15.43 -15.56 13.90
CA PRO A 207 -16.57 -14.63 13.71
C PRO A 207 -17.56 -14.56 14.87
N GLY A 208 -17.32 -15.28 15.96
CA GLY A 208 -18.14 -15.22 17.16
C GLY A 208 -17.98 -13.91 17.95
N THR A 209 -18.66 -13.87 19.09
CA THR A 209 -18.63 -12.75 20.05
C THR A 209 -18.12 -13.17 21.42
N ALA A 210 -17.75 -14.44 21.59
CA ALA A 210 -17.29 -14.98 22.86
C ALA A 210 -15.92 -14.43 23.21
N THR A 211 -15.80 -13.90 24.43
CA THR A 211 -14.48 -13.62 25.02
C THR A 211 -13.77 -14.94 25.28
N ARG A 212 -12.53 -15.05 24.82
CA ARG A 212 -11.69 -16.22 25.00
C ARG A 212 -10.36 -15.81 25.61
N HIS A 213 -9.98 -16.53 26.64
CA HIS A 213 -8.66 -16.47 27.24
C HIS A 213 -7.79 -17.58 26.65
N VAL A 214 -6.66 -17.23 26.04
CA VAL A 214 -5.75 -18.17 25.39
C VAL A 214 -4.49 -18.31 26.23
N LYS A 215 -4.33 -19.50 26.84
CA LYS A 215 -3.19 -19.86 27.70
C LYS A 215 -2.43 -21.12 27.26
N ASP A 216 -3.01 -21.88 26.35
CA ASP A 216 -2.57 -23.20 25.89
C ASP A 216 -1.83 -23.17 24.54
N PHE A 217 -1.75 -21.98 23.93
CA PHE A 217 -1.09 -21.79 22.65
C PHE A 217 0.37 -21.38 22.86
N VAL A 218 1.29 -22.25 22.45
CA VAL A 218 2.74 -22.03 22.49
C VAL A 218 3.23 -21.97 21.04
N PRO A 219 3.46 -20.78 20.46
CA PRO A 219 3.93 -20.67 19.08
C PRO A 219 5.39 -21.07 18.92
N ASP A 220 5.70 -21.72 17.82
CA ASP A 220 7.09 -21.95 17.38
C ASP A 220 7.66 -20.69 16.73
N PHE A 221 6.83 -19.94 16.02
CA PHE A 221 7.21 -18.71 15.30
C PHE A 221 6.17 -17.60 15.46
N VAL A 222 6.65 -16.36 15.29
CA VAL A 222 5.82 -15.16 15.27
C VAL A 222 5.93 -14.48 13.90
N ILE A 223 4.80 -14.11 13.32
CA ILE A 223 4.72 -13.33 12.08
C ILE A 223 4.08 -11.98 12.41
N LEU A 224 4.81 -10.89 12.18
CA LEU A 224 4.30 -9.53 12.31
C LEU A 224 3.62 -9.14 11.00
N ALA A 225 2.31 -8.87 11.06
CA ALA A 225 1.48 -8.40 9.95
C ALA A 225 0.64 -7.17 10.36
N ALA A 226 1.10 -6.42 11.38
CA ALA A 226 0.34 -5.36 12.05
C ALA A 226 0.37 -4.00 11.30
N GLY A 227 0.50 -4.04 9.98
CA GLY A 227 0.53 -2.86 9.13
C GLY A 227 1.83 -2.07 9.17
N MET A 228 1.81 -0.91 8.54
CA MET A 228 3.01 -0.11 8.26
C MET A 228 3.41 0.81 9.42
N GLY A 229 2.59 0.89 10.49
CA GLY A 229 2.69 1.87 11.57
C GLY A 229 1.67 3.02 11.44
N THR A 230 1.73 3.97 12.36
CA THR A 230 0.84 5.14 12.41
C THR A 230 1.24 6.20 11.40
N GLU A 231 0.31 6.59 10.54
CA GLU A 231 0.51 7.66 9.57
C GLU A 231 0.79 9.02 10.25
N ARG A 232 1.71 9.80 9.68
CA ARG A 232 2.00 11.18 10.08
C ARG A 232 1.07 12.13 9.31
N THR A 233 -0.06 12.45 9.91
CA THR A 233 -1.07 13.36 9.34
C THR A 233 -1.04 14.77 9.93
N ALA A 234 -0.08 15.07 10.80
CA ALA A 234 0.02 16.36 11.46
C ALA A 234 0.91 17.33 10.68
N LEU A 235 0.43 18.56 10.46
CA LEU A 235 1.28 19.69 10.10
C LEU A 235 1.91 20.28 11.36
N ASN A 236 1.15 20.32 12.46
CA ASN A 236 1.65 20.65 13.80
C ASN A 236 0.74 20.02 14.89
N LYS A 237 0.86 20.48 16.14
CA LYS A 237 0.06 19.95 17.26
C LYS A 237 -1.45 20.16 17.09
N ASN A 238 -1.87 21.22 16.41
CA ASN A 238 -3.26 21.68 16.33
C ASN A 238 -3.93 21.38 14.97
N VAL A 239 -3.15 21.25 13.90
CA VAL A 239 -3.65 21.01 12.54
C VAL A 239 -3.22 19.63 12.05
N LYS A 240 -4.20 18.79 11.74
CA LYS A 240 -4.03 17.43 11.24
C LYS A 240 -4.98 17.15 10.08
N GLY A 241 -4.48 16.49 9.05
CA GLY A 241 -5.31 15.88 8.01
C GLY A 241 -5.99 14.60 8.49
N LEU A 242 -6.99 14.14 7.74
CA LEU A 242 -7.63 12.85 7.97
C LEU A 242 -6.65 11.71 7.64
N PRO A 243 -6.66 10.58 8.38
CA PRO A 243 -5.91 9.37 7.99
C PRO A 243 -6.29 8.87 6.60
N PHE A 244 -5.37 8.17 5.93
CA PHE A 244 -5.56 7.63 4.58
C PHE A 244 -6.76 6.67 4.50
N TRP A 245 -6.90 5.79 5.48
CA TRP A 245 -8.05 4.86 5.61
C TRP A 245 -9.24 5.50 6.32
N LYS A 246 -9.56 6.74 5.96
CA LYS A 246 -10.75 7.46 6.42
C LYS A 246 -11.35 8.21 5.24
N ASP A 247 -12.67 8.18 5.14
CA ASP A 247 -13.38 8.89 4.08
C ASP A 247 -13.22 10.41 4.22
N ASP A 248 -12.99 11.05 3.08
CA ASP A 248 -12.83 12.50 2.88
C ASP A 248 -13.91 13.04 1.93
N GLU A 249 -14.00 14.36 1.78
CA GLU A 249 -14.95 15.00 0.87
C GLU A 249 -14.32 15.42 -0.47
N PHE A 250 -13.08 15.00 -0.79
CA PHE A 250 -12.34 15.58 -1.92
C PHE A 250 -13.06 15.45 -3.25
N ARG A 251 -13.90 14.44 -3.42
CA ARG A 251 -14.66 14.20 -4.66
C ARG A 251 -16.11 14.68 -4.62
N ALA A 252 -16.57 15.29 -3.53
CA ALA A 252 -17.92 15.82 -3.47
C ALA A 252 -18.08 16.97 -4.49
N PRO A 253 -19.24 17.12 -5.18
CA PRO A 253 -19.40 18.14 -6.21
C PRO A 253 -19.02 19.56 -5.76
N LYS A 254 -19.37 19.92 -4.52
CA LYS A 254 -19.04 21.22 -3.90
C LYS A 254 -17.54 21.53 -3.84
N THR A 255 -16.67 20.52 -3.75
CA THR A 255 -15.22 20.75 -3.60
C THR A 255 -14.53 21.15 -4.89
N ALA A 256 -15.23 21.13 -6.02
CA ALA A 256 -14.67 21.65 -7.27
C ALA A 256 -14.38 23.16 -7.21
N ASN A 257 -15.01 23.86 -6.26
CA ASN A 257 -14.82 25.30 -6.02
C ASN A 257 -14.02 25.58 -4.73
N HIS A 258 -13.38 24.56 -4.16
CA HIS A 258 -12.58 24.68 -2.93
C HIS A 258 -11.09 24.70 -3.24
N ASP A 259 -10.31 25.36 -2.39
CA ASP A 259 -8.86 25.27 -2.37
C ASP A 259 -8.40 24.12 -1.48
N VAL A 260 -7.73 23.14 -2.08
CA VAL A 260 -7.29 21.90 -1.43
C VAL A 260 -5.77 21.87 -1.35
N GLY A 261 -5.23 21.78 -0.13
CA GLY A 261 -3.80 21.61 0.12
C GLY A 261 -3.42 20.16 0.39
N VAL A 262 -2.58 19.55 -0.45
CA VAL A 262 -2.06 18.19 -0.24
C VAL A 262 -0.59 18.28 0.16
N PHE A 263 -0.22 17.75 1.32
CA PHE A 263 1.12 17.84 1.90
C PHE A 263 1.77 16.46 1.96
N GLY A 264 2.84 16.25 1.20
CA GLY A 264 3.56 14.99 1.12
C GLY A 264 4.02 14.66 -0.29
N ALA A 265 5.01 13.78 -0.40
CA ALA A 265 5.63 13.41 -1.67
C ALA A 265 5.48 11.91 -2.03
N GLY A 266 4.84 11.12 -1.16
CA GLY A 266 4.64 9.68 -1.34
C GLY A 266 3.33 9.34 -2.05
N ASP A 267 3.12 8.04 -2.29
CA ASP A 267 2.00 7.54 -3.10
C ASP A 267 0.63 8.03 -2.64
N GLY A 268 0.35 7.96 -1.33
CA GLY A 268 -0.93 8.41 -0.78
C GLY A 268 -1.20 9.90 -0.99
N ALA A 269 -0.15 10.74 -1.07
CA ALA A 269 -0.28 12.15 -1.39
C ALA A 269 -0.66 12.34 -2.86
N LEU A 270 0.00 11.60 -3.75
CA LEU A 270 -0.28 11.69 -5.19
C LEU A 270 -1.68 11.16 -5.51
N GLN A 271 -2.12 10.11 -4.82
CA GLN A 271 -3.51 9.64 -4.91
C GLN A 271 -4.52 10.71 -4.47
N ASP A 272 -4.27 11.40 -3.34
CA ASP A 272 -5.16 12.47 -2.88
C ASP A 272 -5.20 13.64 -3.85
N PHE A 273 -4.04 14.04 -4.39
CA PHE A 273 -3.95 15.07 -5.42
C PHE A 273 -4.77 14.69 -6.66
N LEU A 274 -4.55 13.48 -7.21
CA LEU A 274 -5.26 12.99 -8.39
C LEU A 274 -6.77 12.84 -8.13
N ARG A 275 -7.19 12.34 -6.96
CA ARG A 275 -8.61 12.22 -6.58
C ARG A 275 -9.28 13.58 -6.43
N ALA A 276 -8.60 14.56 -5.86
CA ALA A 276 -9.15 15.90 -5.71
C ALA A 276 -9.27 16.64 -7.05
N LEU A 277 -8.31 16.42 -7.96
CA LEU A 277 -8.18 17.19 -9.20
C LEU A 277 -8.94 16.58 -10.40
N THR A 278 -9.00 15.25 -10.50
CA THR A 278 -9.57 14.55 -11.65
C THR A 278 -11.00 14.09 -11.39
N ARG A 279 -11.75 13.83 -12.47
CA ARG A 279 -13.13 13.31 -12.37
C ARG A 279 -13.19 11.81 -12.04
N TYR A 280 -12.06 11.11 -12.08
CA TYR A 280 -11.98 9.65 -12.00
C TYR A 280 -11.89 9.13 -10.56
N ASP A 281 -12.30 7.87 -10.39
CA ASP A 281 -12.29 7.17 -9.11
C ASP A 281 -10.86 6.77 -8.69
N HIS A 282 -10.04 6.41 -9.67
CA HIS A 282 -8.67 5.94 -9.49
C HIS A 282 -7.80 6.30 -10.71
N PRO A 283 -6.46 6.34 -10.53
CA PRO A 283 -5.52 6.68 -11.59
C PRO A 283 -5.59 5.78 -12.83
N LEU A 284 -5.87 4.48 -12.66
CA LEU A 284 -5.97 3.55 -13.78
C LEU A 284 -7.15 3.87 -14.71
N GLN A 285 -8.30 4.27 -14.17
CA GLN A 285 -9.43 4.74 -14.98
C GLN A 285 -9.05 5.96 -15.83
N PHE A 286 -8.21 6.86 -15.27
CA PHE A 286 -7.76 8.03 -16.03
C PHE A 286 -6.82 7.63 -17.17
N ILE A 287 -5.84 6.75 -16.92
CA ILE A 287 -4.94 6.31 -18.00
C ILE A 287 -5.69 5.53 -19.08
N ASP A 288 -6.69 4.74 -18.71
CA ASP A 288 -7.51 3.98 -19.67
C ASP A 288 -8.37 4.90 -20.54
N GLU A 289 -8.96 5.95 -19.97
CA GLU A 289 -9.65 6.97 -20.78
C GLU A 289 -8.69 7.65 -21.76
N LEU A 290 -7.48 8.02 -21.32
CA LEU A 290 -6.49 8.63 -22.21
C LEU A 290 -6.11 7.66 -23.35
N ASN A 291 -5.95 6.37 -23.05
CA ASN A 291 -5.66 5.32 -24.02
C ASN A 291 -6.84 4.97 -24.95
N ALA A 292 -8.07 5.40 -24.64
CA ALA A 292 -9.22 5.18 -25.52
C ALA A 292 -9.12 5.99 -26.83
N ASP A 293 -8.33 7.07 -26.86
CA ASP A 293 -8.03 7.83 -28.07
C ASP A 293 -6.86 7.18 -28.83
N PRO A 294 -7.04 6.73 -30.09
CA PRO A 294 -5.99 6.04 -30.85
C PRO A 294 -4.69 6.83 -31.04
N VAL A 295 -4.78 8.16 -31.11
CA VAL A 295 -3.59 9.03 -31.28
C VAL A 295 -2.78 9.05 -29.99
N ILE A 296 -3.47 9.17 -28.85
CA ILE A 296 -2.83 9.17 -27.53
C ILE A 296 -2.29 7.78 -27.21
N HIS A 297 -3.05 6.73 -27.52
CA HIS A 297 -2.60 5.35 -27.37
C HIS A 297 -1.29 5.12 -28.12
N ALA A 298 -1.22 5.47 -29.40
CA ALA A 298 0.02 5.33 -30.19
C ALA A 298 1.20 6.13 -29.57
N ALA A 299 0.93 7.30 -29.01
CA ALA A 299 1.95 8.10 -28.31
C ALA A 299 2.43 7.44 -27.01
N PHE A 300 1.54 6.81 -26.25
CA PHE A 300 1.88 6.08 -25.02
C PHE A 300 2.62 4.78 -25.34
N GLU A 301 2.16 4.02 -26.34
CA GLU A 301 2.83 2.80 -26.83
C GLU A 301 4.28 3.10 -27.26
N ALA A 302 4.51 4.22 -27.95
CA ALA A 302 5.87 4.64 -28.31
C ALA A 302 6.80 4.93 -27.12
N GLN A 303 6.27 5.06 -25.90
CA GLN A 303 7.02 5.26 -24.66
C GLN A 303 6.95 4.05 -23.72
N HIS A 304 6.16 3.02 -24.04
CA HIS A 304 5.83 1.90 -23.16
C HIS A 304 7.09 1.15 -22.72
N GLU A 305 7.91 0.68 -23.66
CA GLU A 305 9.14 -0.08 -23.35
C GLU A 305 10.11 0.72 -22.46
N TYR A 306 10.23 2.02 -22.71
CA TYR A 306 11.10 2.88 -21.92
C TYR A 306 10.57 3.06 -20.49
N LEU A 307 9.26 3.27 -20.32
CA LEU A 307 8.65 3.36 -18.98
C LEU A 307 8.75 2.03 -18.23
N MET A 308 8.57 0.88 -18.91
CA MET A 308 8.81 -0.46 -18.34
C MET A 308 10.25 -0.62 -17.86
N LEU A 309 11.23 -0.24 -18.69
CA LEU A 309 12.64 -0.26 -18.33
C LEU A 309 12.92 0.61 -17.09
N VAL A 310 12.36 1.82 -17.04
CA VAL A 310 12.52 2.75 -15.92
C VAL A 310 11.98 2.15 -14.62
N GLU A 311 10.78 1.56 -14.66
CA GLU A 311 10.19 0.91 -13.48
C GLU A 311 11.01 -0.30 -13.02
N HIS A 312 11.41 -1.18 -13.95
CA HIS A 312 12.23 -2.35 -13.62
C HIS A 312 13.59 -1.97 -13.03
N GLN A 313 14.29 -1.00 -13.63
CA GLN A 313 15.55 -0.50 -13.09
C GLN A 313 15.36 0.09 -11.68
N ASN A 314 14.28 0.85 -11.46
CA ASN A 314 13.97 1.40 -10.15
C ASN A 314 13.73 0.31 -9.10
N ARG A 315 12.95 -0.73 -9.41
CA ARG A 315 12.72 -1.87 -8.51
C ARG A 315 14.02 -2.60 -8.16
N MET A 316 14.88 -2.81 -9.15
CA MET A 316 16.19 -3.40 -8.93
C MET A 316 17.08 -2.49 -8.07
N MET A 317 17.15 -1.20 -8.36
CA MET A 317 17.94 -0.26 -7.56
C MET A 317 17.45 -0.18 -6.11
N ALA A 318 16.14 -0.20 -5.89
CA ALA A 318 15.55 -0.21 -4.55
C ALA A 318 16.02 -1.43 -3.72
N ALA A 319 16.23 -2.58 -4.35
CA ALA A 319 16.76 -3.79 -3.70
C ALA A 319 18.21 -3.66 -3.21
N TRP A 320 19.02 -2.81 -3.85
CA TRP A 320 20.46 -2.67 -3.58
C TRP A 320 20.85 -1.34 -2.93
N THR A 321 19.92 -0.40 -2.81
CA THR A 321 20.20 0.96 -2.34
C THR A 321 19.48 1.23 -1.03
N HIS A 322 20.22 1.63 0.00
CA HIS A 322 19.61 2.19 1.20
C HIS A 322 19.31 3.68 0.99
N GLY A 323 18.13 4.13 1.41
CA GLY A 323 17.69 5.51 1.23
C GLY A 323 16.82 5.71 -0.02
N GLY A 324 16.61 6.96 -0.42
CA GLY A 324 15.68 7.35 -1.48
C GLY A 324 16.31 8.05 -2.68
N GLU A 325 17.64 8.15 -2.76
CA GLU A 325 18.32 8.96 -3.78
C GLU A 325 18.02 8.51 -5.22
N TYR A 326 17.81 7.21 -5.43
CA TYR A 326 17.42 6.66 -6.73
C TYR A 326 16.05 7.16 -7.22
N LEU A 327 15.17 7.60 -6.30
CA LEU A 327 13.84 8.11 -6.63
C LEU A 327 13.91 9.45 -7.36
N ALA A 328 14.97 10.25 -7.14
CA ALA A 328 15.16 11.49 -7.89
C ALA A 328 15.41 11.21 -9.38
N GLU A 329 16.17 10.15 -9.69
CA GLU A 329 16.40 9.75 -11.08
C GLU A 329 15.14 9.15 -11.73
N LEU A 330 14.40 8.32 -11.00
CA LEU A 330 13.07 7.87 -11.43
C LEU A 330 12.17 9.05 -11.78
N ASP A 331 12.14 10.07 -10.91
CA ASP A 331 11.33 11.27 -11.09
C ASP A 331 11.69 12.03 -12.37
N ARG A 332 12.99 12.30 -12.56
CA ARG A 332 13.49 13.00 -13.75
C ARG A 332 13.15 12.25 -15.03
N ARG A 333 13.27 10.92 -15.03
CA ARG A 333 12.95 10.11 -16.21
C ARG A 333 11.46 10.11 -16.53
N CYS A 334 10.61 9.95 -15.51
CA CYS A 334 9.16 10.01 -15.65
C CYS A 334 8.69 11.39 -16.12
N PHE A 335 9.24 12.47 -15.53
CA PHE A 335 9.00 13.85 -15.92
C PHE A 335 9.30 14.09 -17.41
N ARG A 336 10.43 13.60 -17.92
CA ARG A 336 10.81 13.80 -19.33
C ARG A 336 9.81 13.18 -20.29
N VAL A 337 9.30 11.98 -19.98
CA VAL A 337 8.29 11.31 -20.81
C VAL A 337 6.98 12.10 -20.78
N ALA A 338 6.51 12.49 -19.60
CA ALA A 338 5.32 13.32 -19.44
C ALA A 338 5.43 14.68 -20.15
N ASP A 339 6.60 15.33 -20.10
CA ASP A 339 6.87 16.59 -20.81
C ASP A 339 6.85 16.41 -22.33
N ALA A 340 7.45 15.33 -22.85
CA ALA A 340 7.44 15.04 -24.27
C ALA A 340 6.01 14.79 -24.79
N LEU A 341 5.22 13.97 -24.09
CA LEU A 341 3.85 13.65 -24.47
C LEU A 341 2.92 14.88 -24.40
N SER A 342 3.06 15.71 -23.37
CA SER A 342 2.22 16.89 -23.20
C SER A 342 2.42 18.00 -24.24
N LYS A 343 3.47 17.92 -25.07
CA LYS A 343 3.63 18.83 -26.22
C LYS A 343 2.64 18.53 -27.34
N GLN A 344 2.05 17.34 -27.36
CA GLN A 344 1.02 16.97 -28.32
C GLN A 344 -0.35 17.56 -27.92
N TYR A 345 -0.99 18.27 -28.85
CA TYR A 345 -2.28 18.92 -28.60
C TYR A 345 -3.38 17.93 -28.18
N ALA A 346 -3.43 16.76 -28.83
CA ALA A 346 -4.41 15.71 -28.50
C ALA A 346 -4.30 15.27 -27.03
N VAL A 347 -3.07 15.07 -26.54
CA VAL A 347 -2.78 14.70 -25.15
C VAL A 347 -3.23 15.81 -24.20
N ARG A 348 -2.86 17.07 -24.43
CA ARG A 348 -3.27 18.19 -23.56
C ARG A 348 -4.79 18.30 -23.44
N ARG A 349 -5.48 18.27 -24.58
CA ARG A 349 -6.93 18.38 -24.63
C ARG A 349 -7.60 17.22 -23.89
N ALA A 350 -7.09 16.00 -24.05
CA ALA A 350 -7.64 14.84 -23.33
C ALA A 350 -7.38 14.91 -21.82
N VAL A 351 -6.18 15.34 -21.41
CA VAL A 351 -5.85 15.58 -20.01
C VAL A 351 -6.78 16.62 -19.40
N ALA A 352 -7.00 17.76 -20.07
CA ALA A 352 -7.92 18.80 -19.61
C ALA A 352 -9.36 18.29 -19.45
N ARG A 353 -9.86 17.47 -20.39
CA ARG A 353 -11.19 16.83 -20.28
C ARG A 353 -11.31 15.88 -19.07
N GLY A 354 -10.19 15.32 -18.61
CA GLY A 354 -10.13 14.46 -17.44
C GLY A 354 -10.14 15.21 -16.10
N LEU A 355 -9.86 16.52 -16.11
CA LEU A 355 -9.89 17.33 -14.91
C LEU A 355 -11.31 17.73 -14.53
N ARG A 356 -11.51 18.02 -13.25
CA ARG A 356 -12.77 18.58 -12.76
C ARG A 356 -12.89 20.04 -13.20
N LYS A 357 -14.11 20.44 -13.53
CA LYS A 357 -14.45 21.85 -13.78
C LYS A 357 -14.81 22.56 -12.48
N GLY A 358 -14.31 23.77 -12.27
CA GLY A 358 -14.61 24.56 -11.09
C GLY A 358 -13.59 25.67 -10.85
N SER A 359 -13.92 26.60 -9.97
CA SER A 359 -13.06 27.76 -9.65
C SER A 359 -12.02 27.49 -8.56
N GLY A 360 -12.04 26.29 -7.95
CA GLY A 360 -11.15 25.91 -6.88
C GLY A 360 -9.77 25.51 -7.38
N SER A 361 -8.89 25.13 -6.44
CA SER A 361 -7.54 24.69 -6.76
C SER A 361 -7.08 23.48 -5.96
N VAL A 362 -6.14 22.70 -6.51
CA VAL A 362 -5.44 21.62 -5.79
C VAL A 362 -3.93 21.87 -5.81
N SER A 363 -3.34 22.13 -4.66
CA SER A 363 -1.91 22.42 -4.53
C SER A 363 -1.19 21.31 -3.79
N LEU A 364 -0.20 20.69 -4.43
CA LEU A 364 0.66 19.66 -3.86
C LEU A 364 1.96 20.29 -3.32
N TYR A 365 2.25 20.08 -2.04
CA TYR A 365 3.47 20.55 -1.38
C TYR A 365 4.34 19.38 -0.94
N CYS A 366 5.56 19.36 -1.44
CA CYS A 366 6.58 18.36 -1.14
C CYS A 366 7.77 19.04 -0.46
N ARG A 367 8.31 18.42 0.60
CA ARG A 367 9.52 18.92 1.27
C ARG A 367 10.77 18.59 0.46
N GLU A 368 10.72 17.47 -0.24
CA GLU A 368 11.76 16.97 -1.11
C GLU A 368 11.72 17.69 -2.47
N SER A 369 12.82 17.60 -3.22
CA SER A 369 12.95 18.10 -4.61
C SER A 369 12.34 17.17 -5.66
N HIS A 370 11.79 16.04 -5.23
CA HIS A 370 11.24 14.98 -6.08
C HIS A 370 10.16 14.20 -5.32
N PHE A 371 9.32 13.44 -6.03
CA PHE A 371 8.39 12.52 -5.39
C PHE A 371 9.12 11.33 -4.76
N THR A 372 8.77 10.99 -3.52
CA THR A 372 9.42 9.93 -2.74
C THR A 372 8.82 8.55 -3.09
N LYS A 373 8.44 7.73 -2.11
CA LYS A 373 7.94 6.38 -2.34
C LYS A 373 6.52 6.43 -2.94
N ALA A 374 6.45 6.49 -4.27
CA ALA A 374 5.23 6.57 -5.08
C ALA A 374 5.35 5.65 -6.30
N TYR A 375 4.24 5.01 -6.68
CA TYR A 375 4.19 4.17 -7.88
C TYR A 375 4.29 5.01 -9.15
N LEU A 376 4.85 4.41 -10.21
CA LEU A 376 5.14 5.12 -11.45
C LEU A 376 3.87 5.70 -12.10
N LEU A 377 2.72 5.01 -12.03
CA LEU A 377 1.43 5.49 -12.55
C LEU A 377 1.03 6.85 -11.96
N ASN A 378 1.00 6.96 -10.64
CA ASN A 378 0.61 8.19 -9.96
C ASN A 378 1.58 9.33 -10.28
N ARG A 379 2.89 9.03 -10.24
CA ARG A 379 3.95 9.96 -10.61
C ARG A 379 3.78 10.49 -12.04
N PHE A 380 3.54 9.58 -12.98
CA PHE A 380 3.37 9.89 -14.40
C PHE A 380 2.17 10.79 -14.63
N LEU A 381 0.99 10.46 -14.07
CA LEU A 381 -0.22 11.26 -14.25
C LEU A 381 -0.07 12.66 -13.65
N VAL A 382 0.51 12.79 -12.46
CA VAL A 382 0.75 14.10 -11.83
C VAL A 382 1.63 14.98 -12.72
N TYR A 383 2.70 14.43 -13.29
CA TYR A 383 3.53 15.17 -14.24
C TYR A 383 2.84 15.44 -15.57
N LEU A 384 2.11 14.48 -16.12
CA LEU A 384 1.41 14.65 -17.39
C LEU A 384 0.41 15.80 -17.31
N ILE A 385 -0.34 15.89 -16.20
CA ILE A 385 -1.25 16.99 -15.91
C ILE A 385 -0.47 18.32 -15.85
N SER A 386 0.59 18.38 -15.03
CA SER A 386 1.39 19.59 -14.85
C SER A 386 2.07 20.10 -16.11
N ARG A 387 2.58 19.21 -16.94
CA ARG A 387 3.24 19.60 -18.19
C ARG A 387 2.21 19.97 -19.27
N SER A 388 1.05 19.34 -19.28
CA SER A 388 -0.02 19.68 -20.23
C SER A 388 -0.53 21.11 -20.04
N GLN A 389 -0.81 21.53 -18.81
CA GLN A 389 -1.23 22.91 -18.54
C GLN A 389 -0.14 23.93 -18.88
N ARG A 390 1.14 23.63 -18.59
CA ARG A 390 2.24 24.53 -18.94
C ARG A 390 2.45 24.68 -20.45
N ASN A 391 2.11 23.66 -21.23
CA ASN A 391 2.29 23.63 -22.68
C ASN A 391 1.03 24.07 -23.46
N GLY A 392 -0.09 24.35 -22.79
CA GLY A 392 -1.32 24.87 -23.38
C GLY A 392 -2.26 25.36 -22.28
N SER A 393 -2.47 26.67 -22.19
CA SER A 393 -3.30 27.31 -21.16
C SER A 393 -4.80 27.17 -21.47
N ASP A 394 -5.17 27.41 -22.72
CA ASP A 394 -6.56 27.65 -23.12
C ASP A 394 -7.41 26.38 -22.97
N GLU A 395 -6.81 25.19 -23.10
CA GLU A 395 -7.52 23.93 -22.87
C GLU A 395 -7.98 23.78 -21.40
N PHE A 396 -7.41 24.53 -20.46
CA PHE A 396 -7.60 24.40 -19.02
C PHE A 396 -8.40 25.53 -18.37
N ASP A 397 -8.89 26.52 -19.14
CA ASP A 397 -9.55 27.72 -18.59
C ASP A 397 -10.75 27.43 -17.69
N GLU A 398 -11.49 26.34 -17.96
CA GLU A 398 -12.65 25.92 -17.15
C GLU A 398 -12.31 24.85 -16.09
N CYS A 399 -11.06 24.40 -16.03
CA CYS A 399 -10.62 23.36 -15.11
C CYS A 399 -10.26 23.96 -13.75
N MET A 400 -10.34 23.15 -12.69
CA MET A 400 -9.76 23.50 -11.40
C MET A 400 -8.28 23.86 -11.56
N GLY A 401 -7.85 24.92 -10.88
CA GLY A 401 -6.43 25.28 -10.81
C GLY A 401 -5.63 24.19 -10.10
N PHE A 402 -4.34 24.09 -10.38
CA PHE A 402 -3.49 23.19 -9.62
C PHE A 402 -2.01 23.60 -9.67
N SER A 403 -1.25 23.15 -8.68
CA SER A 403 0.18 23.42 -8.58
C SER A 403 0.94 22.27 -7.92
N ILE A 404 2.22 22.12 -8.28
CA ILE A 404 3.16 21.20 -7.65
C ILE A 404 4.35 22.02 -7.15
N ASN A 405 4.58 21.97 -5.85
CA ASN A 405 5.52 22.82 -5.15
C ASN A 405 6.51 21.94 -4.38
N PHE A 406 7.72 21.81 -4.92
CA PHE A 406 8.82 21.06 -4.31
C PHE A 406 9.67 21.95 -3.40
N GLU A 407 10.39 21.36 -2.45
CA GLU A 407 11.23 22.10 -1.50
C GLU A 407 10.45 23.13 -0.66
N HIS A 408 9.19 22.82 -0.37
CA HIS A 408 8.30 23.64 0.45
C HIS A 408 8.12 23.02 1.83
N GLU A 409 8.33 23.81 2.88
CA GLU A 409 8.18 23.38 4.27
C GLU A 409 7.11 24.17 5.01
N VAL A 410 6.20 23.48 5.67
CA VAL A 410 5.20 24.13 6.54
C VAL A 410 5.88 24.60 7.83
N LYS A 411 5.85 25.91 8.09
CA LYS A 411 6.39 26.52 9.32
C LYS A 411 5.32 26.69 10.38
N HIS A 412 4.11 27.07 9.96
CA HIS A 412 3.00 27.30 10.86
C HIS A 412 1.68 26.89 10.18
N ALA A 413 0.73 26.43 10.99
CA ALA A 413 -0.59 26.04 10.51
C ALA A 413 -1.62 26.29 11.60
N LEU A 414 -2.74 26.90 11.23
CA LEU A 414 -3.85 27.13 12.14
C LEU A 414 -5.18 26.88 11.43
N ARG A 415 -6.22 26.56 12.18
CA ARG A 415 -7.59 26.48 11.64
C ARG A 415 -8.40 27.64 12.19
N SER A 416 -8.92 28.49 11.31
CA SER A 416 -9.70 29.68 11.68
C SER A 416 -10.78 29.95 10.64
N GLY A 417 -11.98 30.34 11.07
CA GLY A 417 -13.09 30.66 10.17
C GLY A 417 -13.48 29.52 9.22
N GLY A 418 -13.30 28.26 9.63
CA GLY A 418 -13.57 27.08 8.80
C GLY A 418 -12.45 26.72 7.82
N LYS A 419 -11.46 27.60 7.61
CA LYS A 419 -10.31 27.39 6.72
C LYS A 419 -9.04 26.98 7.48
N TYR A 420 -8.08 26.46 6.73
CA TYR A 420 -6.72 26.18 7.17
C TYR A 420 -5.80 27.30 6.65
N LEU A 421 -5.23 28.09 7.56
CA LEU A 421 -4.22 29.09 7.20
C LEU A 421 -2.85 28.48 7.46
N ILE A 422 -2.03 28.36 6.43
CA ILE A 422 -0.77 27.62 6.45
C ILE A 422 0.34 28.53 5.93
N ASP A 423 1.35 28.74 6.76
CA ASP A 423 2.56 29.47 6.40
C ASP A 423 3.58 28.46 5.86
N ILE A 424 3.94 28.61 4.58
CA ILE A 424 4.81 27.70 3.84
C ILE A 424 6.07 28.46 3.43
N GLU A 425 7.23 27.92 3.78
CA GLU A 425 8.53 28.46 3.43
C GLU A 425 9.09 27.78 2.18
N HIS A 426 9.66 28.59 1.29
CA HIS A 426 10.50 28.15 0.17
C HIS A 426 11.62 29.18 -0.03
N ARG A 427 12.88 28.72 -0.12
CA ARG A 427 14.08 29.58 -0.30
C ARG A 427 14.17 30.75 0.70
N ASN A 428 13.84 30.50 1.96
CA ASN A 428 13.80 31.49 3.06
C ASN A 428 12.70 32.57 2.95
N GLU A 429 11.79 32.44 1.98
CA GLU A 429 10.60 33.28 1.88
C GLU A 429 9.40 32.49 2.42
N THR A 430 8.62 33.09 3.32
CA THR A 430 7.41 32.47 3.85
C THR A 430 6.18 33.17 3.29
N ALA A 431 5.30 32.40 2.66
CA ALA A 431 4.00 32.86 2.17
C ALA A 431 2.87 32.18 2.95
N ARG A 432 1.79 32.92 3.17
CA ARG A 432 0.56 32.40 3.79
C ARG A 432 -0.42 31.95 2.73
N TYR A 433 -0.97 30.77 2.93
CA TYR A 433 -1.98 30.16 2.06
C TYR A 433 -3.21 29.78 2.86
N ASP A 434 -4.38 29.93 2.24
CA ASP A 434 -5.65 29.58 2.83
C ASP A 434 -6.24 28.39 2.06
N PHE A 435 -6.61 27.33 2.77
CA PHE A 435 -7.23 26.15 2.19
C PHE A 435 -8.56 25.85 2.84
N ASP A 436 -9.53 25.41 2.06
CA ASP A 436 -10.81 24.90 2.57
C ASP A 436 -10.65 23.47 3.11
N GLN A 437 -9.77 22.68 2.48
CA GLN A 437 -9.48 21.31 2.88
C GLN A 437 -7.99 20.98 2.77
N ILE A 438 -7.54 20.03 3.58
CA ILE A 438 -6.15 19.54 3.51
C ILE A 438 -6.07 18.01 3.58
N ALA A 439 -5.07 17.45 2.90
CA ALA A 439 -4.56 16.10 3.12
C ALA A 439 -3.10 16.18 3.56
N VAL A 440 -2.72 15.39 4.56
CA VAL A 440 -1.35 15.38 5.10
C VAL A 440 -0.84 13.94 5.11
N ARG A 441 0.19 13.69 4.32
CA ARG A 441 0.75 12.39 3.96
C ARG A 441 2.26 12.40 4.14
N HIS A 442 2.74 12.69 5.35
CA HIS A 442 4.17 12.69 5.66
C HIS A 442 4.74 11.28 5.89
N GLY A 443 4.15 10.24 5.29
CA GLY A 443 4.53 8.85 5.50
C GLY A 443 4.23 8.36 6.92
N VAL A 444 4.92 7.30 7.35
CA VAL A 444 4.66 6.62 8.63
C VAL A 444 5.62 7.07 9.71
N ASN A 445 5.12 7.20 10.95
CA ASN A 445 5.97 7.31 12.12
C ASN A 445 6.70 5.98 12.32
N GLN A 446 8.02 5.99 12.08
CA GLN A 446 8.84 4.79 12.16
C GLN A 446 8.85 4.17 13.56
N ASP A 447 8.61 4.95 14.61
CA ASP A 447 8.60 4.50 16.00
C ASP A 447 7.30 3.79 16.39
N THR A 448 6.32 3.80 15.51
CA THR A 448 5.06 3.06 15.68
C THR A 448 4.95 1.82 14.80
N THR A 449 6.01 1.46 14.08
CA THR A 449 6.08 0.19 13.34
C THR A 449 6.13 -0.99 14.32
N ALA A 450 5.52 -2.12 13.94
CA ALA A 450 5.47 -3.32 14.78
C ALA A 450 6.87 -3.79 15.17
N VAL A 451 7.79 -3.81 14.20
CA VAL A 451 9.18 -4.21 14.44
C VAL A 451 9.87 -3.33 15.49
N LYS A 452 9.76 -1.99 15.40
CA LYS A 452 10.40 -1.14 16.42
C LYS A 452 9.73 -1.30 17.79
N GLN A 453 8.40 -1.33 17.84
CA GLN A 453 7.67 -1.40 19.11
C GLN A 453 7.83 -2.74 19.83
N MET A 454 7.86 -3.85 19.09
CA MET A 454 7.86 -5.22 19.63
C MET A 454 9.25 -5.82 19.72
N LEU A 455 10.22 -5.41 18.88
CA LEU A 455 11.56 -6.01 18.86
C LEU A 455 12.62 -5.09 19.45
N GLY A 456 12.31 -3.81 19.66
CA GLY A 456 13.27 -2.83 20.21
C GLY A 456 14.50 -2.62 19.33
N LEU A 457 14.43 -2.97 18.04
CA LEU A 457 15.54 -2.85 17.13
C LEU A 457 15.86 -1.38 16.86
N LYS A 458 17.12 -1.01 17.12
CA LYS A 458 17.67 0.30 16.73
C LYS A 458 17.81 0.36 15.21
N ASN A 459 17.78 1.58 14.66
CA ASN A 459 17.73 1.84 13.21
C ASN A 459 18.78 1.06 12.38
N ALA A 460 20.03 0.95 12.85
CA ALA A 460 21.08 0.22 12.13
C ALA A 460 20.80 -1.30 12.02
N ALA A 461 20.44 -1.93 13.14
CA ALA A 461 20.11 -3.36 13.17
C ALA A 461 18.83 -3.67 12.36
N LEU A 462 17.88 -2.73 12.35
CA LEU A 462 16.70 -2.82 11.52
C LEU A 462 17.07 -2.76 10.03
N ALA A 463 17.85 -1.75 9.62
CA ALA A 463 18.28 -1.57 8.24
C ALA A 463 19.04 -2.79 7.68
N THR A 464 19.93 -3.40 8.47
CA THR A 464 20.64 -4.63 8.08
C THR A 464 19.68 -5.81 7.93
N ARG A 465 18.71 -5.95 8.82
CA ARG A 465 17.75 -7.08 8.78
C ARG A 465 16.70 -6.93 7.69
N THR A 466 16.40 -5.72 7.29
CA THR A 466 15.44 -5.42 6.22
C THR A 466 16.13 -5.05 4.91
N THR A 467 17.44 -5.31 4.73
CA THR A 467 18.13 -4.92 3.47
C THR A 467 17.50 -5.59 2.26
N LEU A 468 16.99 -6.82 2.43
CA LEU A 468 16.31 -7.57 1.38
C LEU A 468 14.79 -7.29 1.30
N SER A 469 14.27 -6.35 2.10
CA SER A 469 12.83 -6.04 2.14
C SER A 469 12.29 -5.35 0.89
N GLN A 470 13.20 -4.86 0.05
CA GLN A 470 12.91 -4.19 -1.21
C GLN A 470 13.04 -5.15 -2.41
N LEU A 471 13.39 -6.41 -2.20
CA LEU A 471 13.43 -7.38 -3.30
C LEU A 471 12.04 -7.47 -3.94
N PRO A 472 11.92 -7.24 -5.25
CA PRO A 472 10.65 -7.40 -5.93
C PRO A 472 10.20 -8.85 -5.78
N LEU A 473 8.92 -9.02 -5.46
CA LEU A 473 8.30 -10.33 -5.52
C LEU A 473 8.29 -10.80 -6.98
N PRO A 474 8.23 -12.13 -7.25
CA PRO A 474 8.15 -12.64 -8.61
C PRO A 474 7.04 -11.90 -9.36
N LEU A 475 7.43 -11.12 -10.37
CA LEU A 475 6.48 -10.46 -11.22
C LEU A 475 5.88 -11.49 -12.15
N PHE A 476 4.61 -11.28 -12.44
CA PHE A 476 4.03 -11.83 -13.64
C PHE A 476 4.81 -11.18 -14.76
N CYS A 477 5.68 -11.94 -15.40
CA CYS A 477 6.39 -11.43 -16.55
C CYS A 477 5.33 -11.26 -17.65
N ASP A 478 5.07 -10.02 -18.04
CA ASP A 478 4.37 -9.75 -19.31
C ASP A 478 5.15 -10.51 -20.39
N ARG A 479 4.45 -11.42 -21.09
CA ARG A 479 4.90 -11.81 -22.42
C ARG A 479 4.36 -10.77 -23.39
N ASN A 480 5.27 -10.21 -24.19
CA ASN A 480 4.95 -9.38 -25.34
C ASN A 480 3.99 -10.09 -26.29
#